data_AF-A0A235HRP9-F1
#
_entry.id   AF-A0A235HRP9-F1
#
_cell.length_a   1.000
_cell.length_b   1.000
_cell.length_c   1.000
_cell.angle_alpha   90.00
_cell.angle_beta   90.00
_cell.angle_gamma   90.00
#
_symmetry.space_group_name_H-M   'P 1'
#
loop_
_entity.id
_entity.type
_entity.pdbx_description
1 polymer ?
#
loop_
_entity_poly.entity_id
_entity_poly.type
_entity_poly.pdbx_seq_one_letter_code
_entity_poly.pdbx_strand_id
1 'polypeptide(L)'
;MFTLFKGSTFEDFLNTVRSRPGLYLGRKSLTALQALLLGYKQAVIEHNIPEVEQLNCELEDKFDEWLRENYHMGNAIGWYLFIINQTESEVEAFHRFFKLWDEFYK
;
A
#
# COMPACT_ATOMS: atom_id res chain seq x y z
N MET A 1 -12.95 23.39 1.04
CA MET A 1 -12.89 22.17 0.22
C MET A 1 -11.52 21.55 0.49
N PHE A 2 -11.45 20.49 1.31
CA PHE A 2 -10.19 19.78 1.53
C PHE A 2 -9.90 18.96 0.27
N THR A 3 -9.14 19.54 -0.65
CA THR A 3 -8.63 18.81 -1.80
C THR A 3 -7.53 17.90 -1.30
N LEU A 4 -7.86 16.67 -0.91
CA LEU A 4 -6.89 15.83 -0.24
C LEU A 4 -5.74 15.41 -1.17
N PHE A 5 -5.94 15.30 -2.49
CA PHE A 5 -4.92 14.71 -3.38
C PHE A 5 -5.04 15.19 -4.85
N LYS A 6 -5.03 16.50 -5.11
CA LYS A 6 -4.92 16.99 -6.50
C LYS A 6 -3.44 17.02 -6.89
N GLY A 7 -2.96 15.96 -7.56
CA GLY A 7 -1.60 15.86 -8.09
C GLY A 7 -0.58 15.11 -7.22
N SER A 8 -1.01 14.36 -6.22
CA SER A 8 -0.14 13.51 -5.38
C SER A 8 -0.12 12.08 -5.91
N THR A 9 1.06 11.52 -6.09
CA THR A 9 1.27 10.14 -6.55
C THR A 9 0.87 9.11 -5.48
N PHE A 10 0.81 7.82 -5.87
CA PHE A 10 0.62 6.73 -4.91
C PHE A 10 1.74 6.68 -3.85
N GLU A 11 2.96 7.01 -4.26
CA GLU A 11 4.11 7.16 -3.38
C GLU A 11 3.89 8.28 -2.35
N ASP A 12 3.43 9.46 -2.79
CA ASP A 12 3.14 10.60 -1.88
C ASP A 12 2.09 10.24 -0.83
N PHE A 13 1.05 9.49 -1.25
CA PHE A 13 0.03 9.00 -0.33
C PHE A 13 0.62 8.04 0.70
N LEU A 14 1.38 7.03 0.27
CA LEU A 14 2.01 6.07 1.17
C LEU A 14 3.01 6.75 2.11
N ASN A 15 3.78 7.72 1.64
CA ASN A 15 4.68 8.54 2.47
C ASN A 15 3.91 9.36 3.52
N THR A 16 2.76 9.91 3.14
CA THR A 16 1.88 10.63 4.06
C THR A 16 1.36 9.70 5.16
N VAL A 17 0.87 8.51 4.80
CA VAL A 17 0.40 7.49 5.76
C VAL A 17 1.55 7.03 6.66
N ARG A 18 2.74 6.78 6.11
CA ARG A 18 3.95 6.40 6.85
C ARG A 18 4.34 7.42 7.90
N SER A 19 4.24 8.71 7.57
CA SER A 19 4.64 9.80 8.47
C SER A 19 3.69 9.95 9.66
N ARG A 20 2.40 9.61 9.49
CA ARG A 20 1.34 9.84 10.49
C ARG A 20 0.36 8.66 10.58
N PRO A 21 0.82 7.42 10.84
CA PRO A 21 -0.04 6.24 10.75
C PRO A 21 -1.21 6.28 11.73
N GLY A 22 -1.05 6.91 12.90
CA GLY A 22 -2.16 7.09 13.84
C GLY A 22 -3.33 7.91 13.29
N LEU A 23 -3.06 8.87 12.37
CA LEU A 23 -4.12 9.69 11.78
C LEU A 23 -4.94 8.90 10.76
N TYR A 24 -4.26 8.12 9.92
CA TYR A 24 -4.89 7.43 8.77
C TYR A 24 -5.40 6.03 9.13
N LEU A 25 -4.70 5.35 10.05
CA LEU A 25 -4.92 3.94 10.36
C LEU A 25 -5.30 3.71 11.83
N GLY A 26 -5.31 4.76 12.66
CA GLY A 26 -5.50 4.68 14.11
C GLY A 26 -4.30 4.11 14.88
N ARG A 27 -3.47 3.28 14.24
CA ARG A 27 -2.23 2.69 14.77
C ARG A 27 -1.33 2.24 13.63
N LYS A 28 -0.08 1.87 13.94
CA LYS A 28 0.77 1.15 12.97
C LYS A 28 0.21 -0.26 12.77
N SER A 29 -0.38 -0.50 11.60
CA SER A 29 -1.02 -1.78 11.28
C SER A 29 -0.99 -1.99 9.77
N LEU A 30 -0.40 -3.11 9.35
CA LEU A 30 -0.39 -3.50 7.95
C LEU A 30 -1.79 -3.88 7.48
N THR A 31 -2.57 -4.54 8.32
CA THR A 31 -3.96 -4.88 8.04
C THR A 31 -4.81 -3.63 7.80
N ALA A 32 -4.65 -2.59 8.63
CA ALA A 32 -5.36 -1.34 8.45
C ALA A 32 -4.93 -0.61 7.16
N LEU A 33 -3.64 -0.65 6.81
CA LEU A 33 -3.15 -0.10 5.55
C LEU A 33 -3.76 -0.83 4.35
N GLN A 34 -3.75 -2.17 4.36
CA GLN A 34 -4.36 -2.97 3.31
C GLN A 34 -5.84 -2.65 3.14
N ALA A 35 -6.59 -2.56 4.25
CA ALA A 35 -8.00 -2.23 4.22
C ALA A 35 -8.27 -0.84 3.63
N LEU A 36 -7.44 0.14 3.96
CA LEU A 36 -7.52 1.50 3.39
C LEU A 36 -7.31 1.48 1.87
N LEU A 37 -6.28 0.76 1.40
CA LEU A 37 -5.95 0.64 -0.03
C LEU A 37 -7.03 -0.11 -0.81
N LEU A 38 -7.52 -1.23 -0.28
CA LEU A 38 -8.63 -1.97 -0.89
C LEU A 38 -9.91 -1.15 -0.94
N GLY A 39 -10.24 -0.42 0.14
CA GLY A 39 -11.40 0.46 0.17
C GLY A 39 -11.31 1.59 -0.87
N TYR A 40 -10.12 2.17 -1.04
CA TYR A 40 -9.89 3.15 -2.10
C TYR A 40 -10.08 2.55 -3.50
N LYS A 41 -9.48 1.37 -3.77
CA LYS A 41 -9.66 0.66 -5.05
C LYS A 41 -11.13 0.36 -5.33
N GLN A 42 -11.87 -0.09 -4.32
CA GLN A 42 -13.30 -0.36 -4.44
C GLN A 42 -14.09 0.91 -4.78
N ALA A 43 -13.81 2.03 -4.11
CA ALA A 43 -14.46 3.31 -4.40
C ALA A 43 -14.17 3.82 -5.82
N VAL A 44 -12.94 3.64 -6.31
CA VAL A 44 -12.56 3.96 -7.70
C VAL A 44 -13.43 3.20 -8.70
N ILE A 45 -13.61 1.90 -8.48
CA ILE A 45 -14.41 1.02 -9.35
C ILE A 45 -15.89 1.41 -9.26
N GLU A 46 -16.45 1.53 -8.06
CA GLU A 46 -17.88 1.81 -7.84
C GLU A 46 -18.30 3.17 -8.42
N HIS A 47 -17.43 4.17 -8.35
CA HIS A 47 -17.71 5.52 -8.83
C HIS A 47 -17.22 5.79 -10.25
N ASN A 48 -16.64 4.80 -10.95
CA ASN A 48 -16.07 4.95 -12.29
C ASN A 48 -15.08 6.13 -12.39
N ILE A 49 -14.20 6.25 -11.39
CA ILE A 49 -13.22 7.34 -11.34
C ILE A 49 -12.23 7.15 -12.51
N PRO A 50 -12.00 8.16 -13.38
CA PRO A 50 -11.08 8.04 -14.51
C PRO A 50 -9.66 7.73 -14.05
N GLU A 51 -8.93 6.91 -14.81
CA GLU A 51 -7.54 6.48 -14.48
C GLU A 51 -6.60 7.66 -14.19
N VAL A 52 -6.74 8.76 -14.93
CA VAL A 52 -5.96 10.00 -14.74
C VAL A 52 -6.19 10.67 -13.37
N GLU A 53 -7.26 10.30 -12.67
CA GLU A 53 -7.66 10.79 -11.34
C GLU A 53 -7.45 9.75 -10.23
N GLN A 54 -6.97 8.55 -10.58
CA GLN A 54 -6.72 7.47 -9.63
C GLN A 54 -5.32 7.60 -9.01
N LEU A 55 -5.20 7.18 -7.75
CA LEU A 55 -3.92 6.73 -7.21
C LEU A 55 -3.47 5.53 -8.05
N ASN A 56 -2.25 5.59 -8.58
CA ASN A 56 -1.71 4.62 -9.56
C ASN A 56 -1.78 3.17 -9.04
N CYS A 57 -2.87 2.46 -9.37
CA CYS A 57 -3.12 1.10 -8.90
C CYS A 57 -2.13 0.08 -9.48
N GLU A 58 -1.58 0.33 -10.67
CA GLU A 58 -0.56 -0.52 -11.29
C GLU A 58 0.70 -0.64 -10.43
N LEU A 59 0.96 0.36 -9.58
CA LEU A 59 2.17 0.42 -8.77
C LEU A 59 2.15 -0.65 -7.68
N GLU A 60 0.97 -1.07 -7.23
CA GLU A 60 0.82 -2.21 -6.32
C GLU A 60 1.08 -3.53 -7.05
N ASP A 61 0.63 -3.68 -8.29
CA ASP A 61 0.90 -4.88 -9.11
C ASP A 61 2.39 -5.03 -9.42
N LYS A 62 3.06 -3.90 -9.74
CA LYS A 62 4.53 -3.84 -9.95
C LYS A 62 5.29 -4.20 -8.67
N PHE A 63 4.78 -3.79 -7.51
CA PHE A 63 5.38 -4.15 -6.23
C PHE A 63 5.24 -5.65 -5.93
N ASP A 64 4.07 -6.24 -6.20
CA ASP A 64 3.87 -7.69 -6.10
C ASP A 64 4.82 -8.46 -7.02
N GLU A 65 4.98 -8.01 -8.27
CA GLU A 65 5.92 -8.59 -9.23
C GLU A 65 7.36 -8.52 -8.72
N TRP A 66 7.79 -7.35 -8.26
CA TRP A 66 9.12 -7.18 -7.69
C TRP A 66 9.38 -8.09 -6.48
N LEU A 67 8.39 -8.29 -5.60
CA LEU A 67 8.51 -9.22 -4.48
C LEU A 67 8.65 -10.68 -4.93
N ARG A 68 7.96 -11.08 -6.01
CA ARG A 68 8.11 -12.42 -6.60
C ARG A 68 9.54 -12.64 -7.10
N GLU A 69 10.09 -11.65 -7.79
CA GLU A 69 11.44 -11.73 -8.38
C GLU A 69 12.55 -11.70 -7.31
N ASN A 70 12.43 -10.83 -6.31
CA ASN A 70 13.52 -10.53 -5.37
C ASN A 70 13.45 -11.31 -4.06
N TYR A 71 12.28 -11.79 -3.65
CA TYR A 71 12.08 -12.50 -2.38
C TYR A 71 11.39 -13.86 -2.53
N HIS A 72 11.30 -14.37 -3.77
CA HIS A 72 10.66 -15.66 -4.07
C HIS A 72 9.23 -15.76 -3.51
N MET A 73 8.49 -14.65 -3.50
CA MET A 73 7.08 -14.64 -3.12
C MET A 73 6.29 -15.57 -4.05
N GLY A 74 5.46 -16.45 -3.47
CA GLY A 74 4.62 -17.36 -4.25
C GLY A 74 3.53 -16.61 -5.04
N ASN A 75 3.20 -17.10 -6.23
CA ASN A 75 2.30 -16.43 -7.18
C ASN A 75 0.88 -16.13 -6.66
N ALA A 76 0.42 -16.82 -5.61
CA ALA A 76 -0.94 -16.69 -5.08
C ALA A 76 -1.04 -15.85 -3.80
N ILE A 77 0.10 -15.39 -3.26
CA ILE A 77 0.17 -14.74 -1.95
C ILE A 77 0.59 -13.30 -2.22
N GLY A 78 -0.36 -12.38 -2.43
CA GLY A 78 -0.05 -10.95 -2.62
C GLY A 78 0.73 -10.36 -1.44
N TRP A 79 1.33 -9.18 -1.62
CA TRP A 79 2.29 -8.58 -0.68
C TRP A 79 1.82 -8.58 0.77
N TYR A 80 0.52 -8.32 1.02
CA TYR A 80 -0.04 -8.27 2.36
C TYR A 80 0.13 -9.61 3.10
N LEU A 81 -0.29 -10.71 2.48
CA LEU A 81 -0.17 -12.04 3.06
C LEU A 81 1.29 -12.48 3.13
N PHE A 82 2.11 -12.10 2.14
CA PHE A 82 3.53 -12.40 2.15
C PHE A 82 4.23 -11.79 3.35
N ILE A 83 3.96 -10.52 3.64
CA ILE A 83 4.60 -9.80 4.75
C ILE A 83 4.04 -10.27 6.10
N ILE A 84 2.71 -10.39 6.24
CA ILE A 84 2.11 -10.73 7.54
C ILE A 84 2.60 -12.11 8.04
N ASN A 85 2.78 -13.07 7.13
CA ASN A 85 3.25 -14.42 7.44
C ASN A 85 4.73 -14.47 7.88
N GLN A 86 5.48 -13.38 7.73
CA GLN A 86 6.90 -13.28 8.10
C GLN A 86 7.14 -12.44 9.36
N THR A 87 6.10 -11.96 10.02
CA THR A 87 6.21 -11.00 11.12
C THR A 87 5.37 -11.42 12.32
N GLU A 88 5.79 -11.04 13.52
CA GLU A 88 5.15 -11.45 14.77
C GLU A 88 4.08 -10.45 15.24
N SER A 89 4.04 -9.26 14.62
CA SER A 89 3.08 -8.21 15.00
C SER A 89 2.71 -7.28 13.85
N GLU A 90 1.54 -6.65 13.96
CA GLU A 90 1.05 -5.62 13.04
C GLU A 90 2.01 -4.42 12.89
N VAL A 91 2.72 -4.06 13.97
CA VAL A 91 3.69 -2.95 13.96
C VAL A 91 4.94 -3.33 13.18
N GLU A 92 5.42 -4.56 13.37
CA GLU A 92 6.54 -5.10 12.61
C GLU A 92 6.19 -5.24 11.12
N ALA A 93 5.03 -5.82 10.81
CA ALA A 93 4.49 -5.94 9.46
C ALA A 93 4.42 -4.58 8.75
N PHE A 94 3.93 -3.56 9.45
CA PHE A 94 3.87 -2.19 8.95
C PHE A 94 5.26 -1.63 8.61
N HIS A 95 6.24 -1.79 9.50
CA HIS A 95 7.61 -1.33 9.20
C HIS A 95 8.26 -2.16 8.09
N ARG A 96 8.00 -3.48 8.05
CA ARG A 96 8.53 -4.38 7.02
C ARG A 96 8.03 -4.02 5.63
N PHE A 97 6.74 -3.67 5.51
CA PHE A 97 6.19 -3.12 4.27
C PHE A 97 6.94 -1.89 3.80
N PHE A 98 7.07 -0.86 4.64
CA PHE A 98 7.76 0.36 4.21
C PHE A 98 9.24 0.15 3.92
N LYS A 99 9.90 -0.80 4.59
CA LYS A 99 11.27 -1.19 4.24
C LYS A 99 11.35 -1.84 2.84
N LEU A 100 10.46 -2.78 2.53
CA LEU A 100 10.39 -3.41 1.20
C LEU A 100 9.99 -2.40 0.13
N TRP A 101 9.07 -1.49 0.46
CA TRP A 101 8.68 -0.38 -0.40
C TRP A 101 9.89 0.51 -0.72
N ASP A 102 10.66 0.93 0.29
CA ASP A 102 11.88 1.71 0.05
C ASP A 102 12.93 0.97 -0.79
N GLU A 103 12.97 -0.37 -0.72
CA GLU A 103 13.85 -1.21 -1.54
C GLU A 103 13.37 -1.33 -2.99
N PHE A 104 12.05 -1.32 -3.23
CA PHE A 104 11.45 -1.35 -4.56
C PHE A 104 11.70 -0.07 -5.38
N TYR A 105 11.81 1.10 -4.72
CA TYR A 105 12.08 2.39 -5.39
C TYR A 105 13.57 2.74 -5.56
N LYS A 106 14.48 1.84 -5.19
CA LYS A 106 15.92 2.01 -5.44
C LYS A 106 16.31 1.59 -6.85
#